data_AF-A0A1M5KPZ0-F1
#
_entry.id   AF-A0A1M5KPZ0-F1
#
_cell.length_a   1.000
_cell.length_b   1.000
_cell.length_c   1.000
_cell.angle_alpha   90.00
_cell.angle_beta   90.00
_cell.angle_gamma   90.00
#
_symmetry.space_group_name_H-M   'P 1'
#
loop_
_entity.id
_entity.type
_entity.pdbx_description
1 polymer ?
#
loop_
_entity_poly.entity_id
_entity_poly.type
_entity_poly.pdbx_seq_one_letter_code
_entity_poly.pdbx_strand_id
1 'polypeptide(L)'
;MRSPAVQSALQPLCRLALYKAWGRVGLSAIRPAGVVMTLILIGVGSGGCSMSHSDGAFARATNNEVTGSIGAVQARAPAPTESDLAFARNAASDVLTRGDKDASQPWENPETGARGSVTPLAQAYSSDGRTCRDFLASYVNGRSESWLQGAGCKTGRGQWEIHTLKPWRQG
;
A
#
# COMPACT_ATOMS: atom_id res chain seq x y z
N MET A 1 47.89 -34.10 -5.97
CA MET A 1 48.81 -33.51 -6.96
C MET A 1 47.99 -33.03 -8.16
N ARG A 2 48.09 -31.71 -8.43
CA ARG A 2 47.89 -30.95 -9.68
C ARG A 2 46.66 -31.21 -10.58
N SER A 3 45.81 -30.18 -10.65
CA SER A 3 45.10 -29.75 -11.86
C SER A 3 46.06 -29.29 -12.96
N PRO A 4 45.62 -29.26 -14.24
CA PRO A 4 46.09 -28.29 -15.21
C PRO A 4 44.98 -27.30 -15.61
N ALA A 5 45.39 -26.05 -15.73
CA ALA A 5 44.64 -24.91 -16.22
C ALA A 5 44.77 -24.79 -17.74
N VAL A 6 43.73 -24.29 -18.43
CA VAL A 6 43.90 -23.38 -19.58
C VAL A 6 42.76 -22.37 -19.58
N GLN A 7 43.15 -21.09 -19.63
CA GLN A 7 42.33 -19.89 -19.69
C GLN A 7 41.86 -19.63 -21.14
N SER A 8 40.69 -19.04 -21.31
CA SER A 8 40.38 -18.23 -22.49
C SER A 8 39.55 -17.03 -22.06
N ALA A 9 40.11 -15.86 -22.35
CA ALA A 9 39.64 -14.56 -21.96
C ALA A 9 38.50 -14.10 -22.87
N LEU A 10 37.40 -13.68 -22.27
CA LEU A 10 36.43 -12.78 -22.88
C LEU A 10 36.16 -11.66 -21.87
N GLN A 11 36.72 -10.50 -22.18
CA GLN A 11 36.61 -9.28 -21.40
C GLN A 11 35.22 -8.65 -21.62
N PRO A 12 34.47 -8.32 -20.56
CA PRO A 12 33.42 -7.31 -20.64
C PRO A 12 34.01 -5.95 -20.26
N LEU A 13 33.82 -4.98 -21.16
CA LEU A 13 34.11 -3.56 -20.95
C LEU A 13 33.17 -2.99 -19.89
N CYS A 14 33.59 -3.04 -18.62
CA CYS A 14 33.09 -2.16 -17.56
C CYS A 14 34.29 -1.68 -16.73
N ARG A 15 34.97 -0.65 -17.24
CA ARG A 15 35.95 0.12 -16.47
C ARG A 15 35.30 1.44 -16.04
N LEU A 16 35.17 1.63 -14.73
CA LEU A 16 35.91 2.65 -13.98
C LEU A 16 35.46 2.62 -12.52
N ALA A 17 36.23 1.89 -11.71
CA ALA A 17 36.30 2.12 -10.27
C ALA A 17 36.98 3.47 -10.03
N LEU A 18 36.27 4.43 -9.43
CA LEU A 18 36.87 5.57 -8.75
C LEU A 18 36.59 5.44 -7.27
N TYR A 19 37.49 4.73 -6.60
CA TYR A 19 37.81 4.94 -5.20
C TYR A 19 38.47 6.32 -5.08
N LYS A 20 38.00 7.18 -4.17
CA LYS A 20 38.90 8.06 -3.41
C LYS A 20 38.17 8.83 -2.30
N ALA A 21 38.50 8.40 -1.09
CA ALA A 21 38.85 9.21 0.08
C ALA A 21 37.84 10.28 0.53
N TRP A 22 37.07 9.92 1.57
CA TRP A 22 36.62 10.89 2.58
C TRP A 22 37.84 11.52 3.26
N GLY A 23 38.19 12.73 2.85
CA GLY A 23 39.12 13.58 3.56
C GLY A 23 38.43 14.24 4.76
N ARG A 24 38.83 13.88 5.97
CA ARG A 24 38.57 14.66 7.18
C ARG A 24 39.37 15.96 7.08
N VAL A 25 38.72 17.08 6.80
CA VAL A 25 39.31 18.41 6.96
C VAL A 25 38.89 18.94 8.33
N GLY A 26 39.87 19.02 9.23
CA GLY A 26 39.69 19.47 10.61
C GLY A 26 39.41 20.96 10.72
N LEU A 27 38.61 21.32 11.73
CA LEU A 27 38.46 22.69 12.20
C LEU A 27 39.80 23.21 12.71
N SER A 28 40.36 24.23 12.06
CA SER A 28 41.30 25.15 12.71
C SER A 28 41.40 26.46 11.94
N ALA A 29 41.46 27.55 12.72
CA ALA A 29 41.83 28.91 12.33
C ALA A 29 40.81 29.76 11.56
N ILE A 30 39.76 30.15 12.28
CA ILE A 30 39.05 31.41 12.02
C ILE A 30 40.04 32.57 12.17
N ARG A 31 40.28 33.34 11.09
CA ARG A 31 40.97 34.64 11.14
C ARG A 31 39.99 35.76 10.75
N PRO A 32 39.92 36.86 11.51
CA PRO A 32 38.84 37.86 11.41
C PRO A 32 39.00 38.87 10.25
N ALA A 33 39.97 38.70 9.36
CA ALA A 33 40.19 39.60 8.22
C ALA A 33 39.49 39.17 6.91
N GLY A 34 38.89 37.97 6.87
CA GLY A 34 38.18 37.44 5.70
C GLY A 34 36.69 37.75 5.65
N VAL A 35 36.15 38.47 6.65
CA VAL A 35 34.70 38.68 6.83
C VAL A 35 34.17 39.89 6.04
N VAL A 36 35.04 40.75 5.48
CA VAL A 36 34.62 42.03 4.86
C VAL A 36 34.51 41.97 3.32
N MET A 37 35.00 40.92 2.65
CA MET A 37 35.02 40.82 1.18
C MET A 37 34.17 39.66 0.61
N THR A 38 33.06 39.31 1.25
CA THR A 38 32.04 38.40 0.67
C THR A 38 30.61 38.80 1.02
N LEU A 39 30.35 40.09 1.28
CA LEU A 39 29.01 40.61 1.56
C LEU A 39 28.41 41.49 0.45
N ILE A 40 29.09 41.66 -0.69
CA ILE A 40 28.56 42.48 -1.78
C ILE A 40 28.89 41.80 -3.11
N LEU A 41 27.98 40.95 -3.59
CA LEU A 41 27.55 40.90 -5.00
C LEU A 41 26.40 39.89 -5.14
N ILE A 42 25.21 40.48 -5.30
CA ILE A 42 23.89 39.88 -5.44
C ILE A 42 23.83 39.06 -6.74
N GLY A 43 23.36 37.83 -6.65
CA GLY A 43 23.06 36.97 -7.79
C GLY A 43 21.86 36.08 -7.51
N VAL A 44 20.67 36.66 -7.68
CA VAL A 44 19.37 35.97 -7.72
C VAL A 44 19.44 34.86 -8.78
N GLY A 45 19.22 33.61 -8.35
CA GLY A 45 19.17 32.43 -9.21
C GLY A 45 18.06 31.51 -8.76
N SER A 46 16.81 31.91 -8.99
CA SER A 46 15.63 31.05 -8.91
C SER A 46 15.66 30.09 -10.11
N GLY A 47 16.08 28.85 -9.88
CA GLY A 47 16.06 27.77 -10.86
C GLY A 47 15.49 26.49 -10.23
N GLY A 48 14.17 26.35 -10.26
CA GLY A 48 13.47 25.12 -9.89
C GLY A 48 12.41 24.82 -10.94
N CYS A 49 12.70 23.91 -11.87
CA CYS A 49 11.70 23.34 -12.76
C CYS A 49 10.95 22.23 -12.00
N SER A 50 9.77 22.53 -11.48
CA SER A 50 8.81 21.49 -11.14
C SER A 50 7.82 21.35 -12.30
N MET A 51 7.96 20.28 -13.08
CA MET A 51 6.87 19.84 -13.96
C MET A 51 5.77 19.27 -13.08
N SER A 52 4.60 19.90 -13.08
CA SER A 52 3.34 19.27 -12.66
C SER A 52 2.18 19.97 -13.36
N HIS A 53 1.65 19.26 -14.36
CA HIS A 53 0.32 19.33 -14.96
C HIS A 53 -0.28 20.71 -15.29
N SER A 54 -0.36 20.99 -16.59
CA SER A 54 -1.58 21.56 -17.15
C SER A 54 -2.76 20.65 -16.78
N ASP A 55 -3.79 21.21 -16.16
CA ASP A 55 -5.17 21.11 -16.67
C ASP A 55 -6.14 21.97 -15.85
N GLY A 56 -6.89 22.80 -16.57
CA GLY A 56 -8.29 23.08 -16.24
C GLY A 56 -8.59 24.00 -15.07
N ALA A 57 -8.57 25.30 -15.35
CA ALA A 57 -9.64 26.26 -15.04
C ALA A 57 -10.82 25.82 -14.13
N PHE A 58 -10.61 25.53 -12.85
CA PHE A 58 -11.69 25.45 -11.86
C PHE A 58 -11.23 25.97 -10.49
N ALA A 59 -10.85 27.24 -10.45
CA ALA A 59 -10.71 27.99 -9.21
C ALA A 59 -11.44 29.34 -9.33
N ARG A 60 -12.77 29.27 -9.42
CA ARG A 60 -13.62 30.34 -8.89
C ARG A 60 -14.43 29.73 -7.77
N ALA A 61 -13.79 29.63 -6.61
CA ALA A 61 -14.47 29.52 -5.34
C ALA A 61 -15.25 30.82 -5.14
N THR A 62 -16.54 30.82 -5.47
CA THR A 62 -17.50 31.78 -4.93
C THR A 62 -18.26 31.09 -3.82
N ASN A 63 -18.08 31.66 -2.63
CA ASN A 63 -18.74 31.29 -1.40
C ASN A 63 -20.27 31.33 -1.56
N ASN A 64 -20.91 30.33 -0.95
CA ASN A 64 -22.28 30.38 -0.45
C ASN A 64 -23.39 30.61 -1.50
N GLU A 65 -23.65 29.61 -2.33
CA GLU A 65 -24.96 29.43 -2.96
C GLU A 65 -25.59 28.14 -2.43
N VAL A 66 -26.42 28.28 -1.39
CA VAL A 66 -27.33 27.24 -0.92
C VAL A 66 -28.42 27.09 -1.98
N THR A 67 -28.24 26.16 -2.89
CA THR A 67 -29.31 25.61 -3.73
C THR A 67 -29.45 24.13 -3.38
N GLY A 68 -30.58 23.80 -2.75
CA GLY A 68 -30.89 22.46 -2.31
C GLY A 68 -30.96 21.46 -3.46
N SER A 69 -30.70 20.20 -3.09
CA SER A 69 -31.12 19.01 -3.82
C SER A 69 -30.51 18.79 -5.21
N ILE A 70 -29.21 18.54 -5.25
CA ILE A 70 -28.71 17.45 -6.09
C ILE A 70 -28.01 16.50 -5.14
N GLY A 71 -28.70 15.45 -4.70
CA GLY A 71 -28.01 14.32 -4.10
C GLY A 71 -27.00 13.86 -5.14
N ALA A 72 -25.70 14.05 -4.89
CA ALA A 72 -24.68 13.41 -5.68
C ALA A 72 -25.06 11.93 -5.67
N VAL A 73 -25.54 11.43 -6.80
CA VAL A 73 -25.75 10.00 -6.98
C VAL A 73 -24.34 9.45 -6.99
N GLN A 74 -23.80 9.18 -5.80
CA GLN A 74 -22.66 8.31 -5.65
C GLN A 74 -23.11 7.04 -6.34
N ALA A 75 -22.58 6.81 -7.56
CA ALA A 75 -22.80 5.58 -8.28
C ALA A 75 -22.42 4.47 -7.31
N ARG A 76 -23.43 3.82 -6.75
CA ARG A 76 -23.24 2.84 -5.69
C ARG A 76 -22.38 1.76 -6.33
N ALA A 77 -21.20 1.52 -5.75
CA ALA A 77 -20.38 0.39 -6.15
C ALA A 77 -21.30 -0.85 -6.24
N PRO A 78 -21.27 -1.60 -7.36
CA PRO A 78 -22.10 -2.78 -7.51
C PRO A 78 -21.85 -3.69 -6.32
N ALA A 79 -22.94 -4.15 -5.72
CA ALA A 79 -22.86 -5.03 -4.57
C ALA A 79 -22.15 -6.34 -4.98
N PRO A 80 -21.33 -6.92 -4.09
CA PRO A 80 -20.75 -8.25 -4.32
C PRO A 80 -21.85 -9.26 -4.64
N THR A 81 -21.62 -10.09 -5.66
CA THR A 81 -22.52 -11.21 -5.97
C THR A 81 -22.29 -12.36 -4.99
N GLU A 82 -23.24 -13.31 -4.88
CA GLU A 82 -23.07 -14.44 -3.97
C GLU A 82 -21.88 -15.35 -4.38
N SER A 83 -21.58 -15.45 -5.68
CA SER A 83 -20.39 -16.19 -6.15
C SER A 83 -19.11 -15.50 -5.67
N ASP A 84 -19.02 -14.17 -5.76
CA ASP A 84 -17.88 -13.42 -5.22
C ASP A 84 -17.69 -13.64 -3.72
N LEU A 85 -18.81 -13.59 -2.97
CA LEU A 85 -18.81 -13.82 -1.54
C LEU A 85 -18.37 -15.24 -1.19
N ALA A 86 -18.71 -16.25 -2.01
CA ALA A 86 -18.25 -17.62 -1.81
C ALA A 86 -16.72 -17.75 -1.91
N PHE A 87 -16.10 -17.12 -2.91
CA PHE A 87 -14.63 -17.09 -3.03
C PHE A 87 -13.98 -16.38 -1.83
N ALA A 88 -14.53 -15.23 -1.43
CA ALA A 88 -14.04 -14.50 -0.26
C ALA A 88 -14.19 -15.31 1.05
N ARG A 89 -15.29 -16.03 1.24
CA ARG A 89 -15.52 -16.92 2.41
C ARG A 89 -14.52 -18.06 2.46
N ASN A 90 -14.23 -18.70 1.33
CA ASN A 90 -13.24 -19.79 1.27
C ASN A 90 -11.85 -19.28 1.68
N ALA A 91 -11.42 -18.15 1.10
CA ALA A 91 -10.15 -17.54 1.48
C ALA A 91 -10.11 -17.11 2.95
N ALA A 92 -11.24 -16.66 3.51
CA ALA A 92 -11.35 -16.37 4.94
C ALA A 92 -11.18 -17.62 5.81
N SER A 93 -11.83 -18.74 5.47
CA SER A 93 -11.65 -20.00 6.21
C SER A 93 -10.18 -20.48 6.19
N ASP A 94 -9.48 -20.31 5.07
CA ASP A 94 -8.07 -20.69 4.94
C ASP A 94 -7.16 -19.82 5.83
N VAL A 95 -7.35 -18.50 5.80
CA VAL A 95 -6.64 -17.54 6.64
C VAL A 95 -6.89 -17.81 8.12
N LEU A 96 -8.14 -18.08 8.48
CA LEU A 96 -8.53 -18.36 9.85
C LEU A 96 -7.89 -19.66 10.35
N THR A 97 -7.79 -20.67 9.49
CA THR A 97 -7.15 -21.96 9.80
C THR A 97 -5.65 -21.81 10.07
N ARG A 98 -4.94 -20.96 9.31
CA ARG A 98 -3.50 -20.73 9.52
C ARG A 98 -3.18 -20.04 10.85
N GLY A 99 -4.11 -19.27 11.41
CA GLY A 99 -3.97 -18.74 12.78
C GLY A 99 -3.11 -17.47 12.91
N ASP A 100 -2.24 -17.16 11.95
CA ASP A 100 -1.35 -15.99 12.02
C ASP A 100 -2.09 -14.67 11.79
N LYS A 101 -1.90 -13.69 12.67
CA LYS A 101 -2.48 -12.34 12.59
C LYS A 101 -2.03 -11.53 11.36
N ASP A 102 -0.91 -11.93 10.74
CA ASP A 102 -0.30 -11.26 9.59
C ASP A 102 -0.51 -12.04 8.28
N ALA A 103 -1.27 -13.15 8.31
CA ALA A 103 -1.53 -13.96 7.13
C ALA A 103 -2.65 -13.34 6.27
N SER A 104 -2.29 -12.49 5.31
CA SER A 104 -3.22 -12.08 4.26
C SER A 104 -3.31 -13.13 3.16
N GLN A 105 -4.50 -13.42 2.64
CA GLN A 105 -4.73 -14.34 1.53
C GLN A 105 -5.43 -13.63 0.37
N PRO A 106 -4.85 -13.63 -0.85
CA PRO A 106 -5.55 -13.16 -2.02
C PRO A 106 -6.67 -14.13 -2.44
N TRP A 107 -7.73 -13.57 -3.01
CA TRP A 107 -8.84 -14.32 -3.62
C TRP A 107 -9.28 -13.63 -4.91
N GLU A 108 -9.83 -14.42 -5.83
CA GLU A 108 -10.34 -13.94 -7.11
C GLU A 108 -11.50 -14.83 -7.55
N ASN A 109 -12.54 -14.20 -8.08
CA ASN A 109 -13.62 -14.86 -8.81
C ASN A 109 -13.38 -14.68 -10.32
N PRO A 110 -13.00 -15.74 -11.06
CA PRO A 110 -12.74 -15.65 -12.50
C PRO A 110 -14.01 -15.38 -13.33
N GLU A 111 -15.20 -15.63 -12.79
CA GLU A 111 -16.46 -15.42 -13.51
C GLU A 111 -16.85 -13.94 -13.60
N THR A 112 -16.58 -13.17 -12.55
CA THR A 112 -16.96 -11.75 -12.43
C THR A 112 -15.78 -10.80 -12.52
N GLY A 113 -14.54 -11.31 -12.36
CA GLY A 113 -13.33 -10.50 -12.22
C GLY A 113 -13.20 -9.81 -10.86
N ALA A 114 -14.05 -10.14 -9.89
CA ALA A 114 -13.95 -9.63 -8.53
C ALA A 114 -12.73 -10.24 -7.83
N ARG A 115 -11.97 -9.42 -7.11
CA ARG A 115 -10.74 -9.84 -6.44
C ARG A 115 -10.48 -9.05 -5.17
N GLY A 116 -9.59 -9.58 -4.33
CA GLY A 116 -9.16 -8.88 -3.13
C GLY A 116 -8.24 -9.72 -2.25
N SER A 117 -8.16 -9.34 -0.99
CA SER A 117 -7.34 -10.00 0.02
C SER A 117 -8.10 -10.07 1.34
N VAL A 118 -8.04 -11.22 2.00
CA VAL A 118 -8.60 -11.42 3.35
C VAL A 118 -7.48 -11.36 4.38
N THR A 119 -7.66 -10.57 5.43
CA THR A 119 -6.71 -10.42 6.54
C THR A 119 -7.44 -10.65 7.87
N PRO A 120 -6.94 -11.53 8.74
CA PRO A 120 -7.55 -11.79 10.04
C PRO A 120 -7.28 -10.61 10.97
N LEU A 121 -8.23 -10.29 11.84
CA LEU A 121 -8.04 -9.31 12.90
C LEU A 121 -7.31 -9.93 14.09
N ALA A 122 -6.53 -9.10 14.79
CA ALA A 122 -5.41 -9.55 15.61
C ALA A 122 -5.78 -10.43 16.82
N GLN A 123 -7.02 -10.41 17.32
CA GLN A 123 -7.39 -11.18 18.51
C GLN A 123 -8.62 -12.03 18.26
N ALA A 124 -8.50 -13.32 18.56
CA ALA A 124 -9.64 -14.20 18.69
C ALA A 124 -10.35 -13.92 20.02
N TYR A 125 -11.67 -14.08 20.04
CA TYR A 125 -12.53 -13.88 21.20
C TYR A 125 -13.40 -15.11 21.42
N SER A 126 -13.98 -15.24 22.62
CA SER A 126 -14.96 -16.28 22.91
C SER A 126 -16.37 -15.74 22.68
N SER A 127 -17.18 -16.44 21.89
CA SER A 127 -18.59 -16.13 21.66
C SER A 127 -19.36 -17.45 21.58
N ASP A 128 -20.46 -17.57 22.34
CA ASP A 128 -21.26 -18.79 22.45
C ASP A 128 -20.45 -20.06 22.77
N GLY A 129 -19.41 -19.94 23.60
CA GLY A 129 -18.52 -21.04 23.94
C GLY A 129 -17.59 -21.50 22.82
N ARG A 130 -17.50 -20.75 21.70
CA ARG A 130 -16.63 -21.02 20.56
C ARG A 130 -15.59 -19.92 20.42
N THR A 131 -14.41 -20.28 19.92
CA THR A 131 -13.38 -19.31 19.57
C THR A 131 -13.72 -18.67 18.23
N CYS A 132 -14.04 -17.38 18.23
CA CYS A 132 -14.35 -16.60 17.05
C CYS A 132 -13.25 -15.60 16.73
N ARG A 133 -13.14 -15.22 15.47
CA ARG A 133 -12.18 -14.22 15.01
C ARG A 133 -12.77 -13.45 13.85
N ASP A 134 -12.61 -12.14 13.92
CA ASP A 134 -13.04 -11.24 12.87
C ASP A 134 -11.98 -11.17 11.77
N PHE A 135 -12.42 -10.79 10.57
CA PHE A 135 -11.54 -10.56 9.44
C PHE A 135 -12.07 -9.40 8.59
N LEU A 136 -11.15 -8.77 7.88
CA LEU A 136 -11.46 -7.81 6.82
C LEU A 136 -11.08 -8.40 5.49
N ALA A 137 -11.89 -8.15 4.48
CA ALA A 137 -11.59 -8.49 3.10
C ALA A 137 -11.72 -7.26 2.23
N SER A 138 -10.71 -6.98 1.42
CA SER A 138 -10.86 -6.04 0.31
C SER A 138 -11.67 -6.69 -0.81
N TYR A 139 -12.45 -5.88 -1.51
CA TYR A 139 -13.25 -6.29 -2.67
C TYR A 139 -13.08 -5.24 -3.76
N VAL A 140 -12.56 -5.67 -4.91
CA VAL A 140 -12.35 -4.84 -6.08
C VAL A 140 -13.02 -5.51 -7.27
N ASN A 141 -13.92 -4.81 -7.93
CA ASN A 141 -14.53 -5.24 -9.19
C ASN A 141 -14.52 -4.06 -10.18
N GLY A 142 -13.71 -4.15 -11.22
CA GLY A 142 -13.48 -3.06 -12.16
C GLY A 142 -12.93 -1.80 -11.48
N ARG A 143 -13.69 -0.71 -11.50
CA ARG A 143 -13.35 0.57 -10.84
C ARG A 143 -13.94 0.72 -9.44
N SER A 144 -14.68 -0.27 -8.97
CA SER A 144 -15.36 -0.23 -7.69
C SER A 144 -14.56 -0.97 -6.65
N GLU A 145 -14.21 -0.24 -5.59
CA GLU A 145 -13.54 -0.78 -4.42
C GLU A 145 -14.49 -0.68 -3.23
N SER A 146 -14.52 -1.75 -2.43
CA SER A 146 -15.25 -1.79 -1.18
C SER A 146 -14.55 -2.74 -0.21
N TRP A 147 -14.99 -2.71 1.03
CA TRP A 147 -14.48 -3.58 2.08
C TRP A 147 -15.61 -4.46 2.58
N LEU A 148 -15.28 -5.68 2.95
CA LEU A 148 -16.16 -6.62 3.62
C LEU A 148 -15.61 -6.89 5.01
N GLN A 149 -16.50 -6.92 5.99
CA GLN A 149 -16.18 -7.35 7.33
C GLN A 149 -16.97 -8.62 7.62
N GLY A 150 -16.27 -9.60 8.19
CA GLY A 150 -16.87 -10.86 8.59
C GLY A 150 -16.29 -11.40 9.88
N ALA A 151 -16.94 -12.45 10.37
CA ALA A 151 -16.51 -13.20 11.54
C ALA A 151 -16.63 -14.68 11.25
N GLY A 152 -15.59 -15.43 11.61
CA GLY A 152 -15.60 -16.88 11.60
C GLY A 152 -15.45 -17.44 13.01
N CYS A 153 -16.13 -18.55 13.30
CA CYS A 153 -16.02 -19.25 14.58
C CYS A 153 -15.52 -20.67 14.38
N LYS A 154 -14.64 -21.09 15.29
CA LYS A 154 -14.11 -22.43 15.34
C LYS A 154 -15.18 -23.38 15.88
N THR A 155 -15.49 -24.39 15.10
CA THR A 155 -16.40 -25.49 15.46
C THR A 155 -15.76 -26.40 16.50
N GLY A 156 -16.56 -27.25 17.16
CA GLY A 156 -16.05 -28.28 18.07
C GLY A 156 -15.10 -29.29 17.41
N ARG A 157 -15.12 -29.39 16.07
CA ARG A 157 -14.20 -30.23 15.28
C ARG A 157 -12.92 -29.50 14.86
N GLY A 158 -12.76 -28.25 15.27
CA GLY A 158 -11.58 -27.42 15.00
C GLY A 158 -11.56 -26.71 13.65
N GLN A 159 -12.61 -26.85 12.83
CA GLN A 159 -12.78 -26.16 11.55
C GLN A 159 -13.35 -24.75 11.76
N TRP A 160 -12.94 -23.79 10.94
CA TRP A 160 -13.47 -22.42 10.97
C TRP A 160 -14.65 -22.27 10.02
N GLU A 161 -15.80 -21.86 10.56
CA GLU A 161 -17.00 -21.56 9.79
C GLU A 161 -17.25 -20.05 9.75
N ILE A 162 -17.46 -19.51 8.55
CA ILE A 162 -17.79 -18.10 8.36
C ILE A 162 -19.30 -17.92 8.57
N HIS A 163 -19.69 -17.17 9.60
CA HIS A 163 -21.12 -16.93 9.90
C HIS A 163 -21.61 -15.57 9.39
N THR A 164 -20.72 -14.60 9.25
CA THR A 164 -21.07 -13.27 8.76
C THR A 164 -20.06 -12.80 7.73
N LEU A 165 -20.56 -12.22 6.65
CA LEU A 165 -19.76 -11.49 5.68
C LEU A 165 -20.64 -10.39 5.08
N LYS A 166 -20.36 -9.14 5.44
CA LYS A 166 -21.17 -7.98 5.05
C LYS A 166 -20.29 -6.83 4.60
N PRO A 167 -20.79 -5.91 3.76
CA PRO A 167 -20.09 -4.67 3.46
C PRO A 167 -19.70 -3.93 4.75
N TRP A 168 -18.43 -3.56 4.84
CA TRP A 168 -17.90 -2.77 5.94
C TRP A 168 -18.43 -1.34 5.82
N ARG A 169 -18.96 -0.82 6.93
CA ARG A 169 -19.41 0.57 7.03
C ARG A 169 -18.53 1.27 8.06
N GLN A 170 -17.75 2.22 7.59
CA GLN A 170 -16.98 3.12 8.45
C GLN A 170 -17.96 4.16 8.99
N GLY A 171 -18.23 4.10 10.30
CA GLY A 171 -19.10 5.03 11.02
C GLY A 171 -18.34 6.25 11.52
#